data_AF-A0A939AC59-F1
#
_entry.id   AF-A0A939AC59-F1
#
_cell.length_a   1.000
_cell.length_b   1.000
_cell.length_c   1.000
_cell.angle_alpha   90.00
_cell.angle_beta   90.00
_cell.angle_gamma   90.00
#
_symmetry.space_group_name_H-M   'P 1'
#
loop_
_entity.id
_entity.type
_entity.pdbx_description
1 polymer ?
#
loop_
_entity_poly.entity_id
_entity_poly.type
_entity_poly.pdbx_seq_one_letter_code
_entity_poly.pdbx_strand_id
1 'polypeptide(L)'
;MLSSRRLIEIASPSEAAAVETNGPSRFVWTIRVWMAGLSVALALSAGCGVGRAPASGPALEILSGREPAVDVVLPPDDVVLPPDDVVLPPDDAVLPPDDAVLPPDDVVLPPDDAVTVDVAVDGNPTDVAQPCDFIECGPDGLGGSCGECAPGEVCTDGLCTTPTGPNDCKGIFECFDLCGEGDQWCYQECVNNADIEGQMLYNEVMTCLADSGYFDCAPYDDACYVETFEPCKTVYYECVQGDASCMEMYSCMYGCPSGGPEAEECYNDCYFTGSLEALLQWDEWQTCLIDSGYYECSQWDEECLTQAWEPCALPFKECVHGELSCAGIMECFQDCPPMMEECWLQCYYSGTVDAQYLYDALFVCVQGICGANPKPMCRDDAMKEDCAWQAKACEQGK
;
A
#
# COMPACT_ATOMS: atom_id res chain seq x y z
N MET A 1 51.67 18.44 9.54
CA MET A 1 50.35 18.01 9.07
C MET A 1 50.44 16.52 8.79
N LEU A 2 50.14 15.70 9.79
CA LEU A 2 50.20 14.24 9.73
C LEU A 2 48.81 13.71 9.37
N SER A 3 48.74 12.98 8.27
CA SER A 3 47.54 12.31 7.78
C SER A 3 47.39 10.97 8.53
N SER A 4 46.34 10.85 9.34
CA SER A 4 45.98 9.58 10.01
C SER A 4 45.04 8.79 9.10
N ARG A 5 45.58 7.83 8.34
CA ARG A 5 44.78 6.77 7.72
C ARG A 5 44.47 5.70 8.77
N ARG A 6 43.19 5.40 8.99
CA ARG A 6 42.73 4.22 9.74
C ARG A 6 42.80 3.01 8.79
N LEU A 7 43.46 1.94 9.22
CA LEU A 7 43.50 0.65 8.54
C LEU A 7 42.70 -0.34 9.39
N ILE A 8 41.59 -0.85 8.84
CA ILE A 8 40.89 -2.02 9.37
C ILE A 8 41.37 -3.18 8.50
N GLU A 9 42.17 -4.08 9.07
CA GLU A 9 42.63 -5.29 8.38
C GLU A 9 41.78 -6.46 8.89
N ILE A 10 40.91 -7.00 8.03
CA ILE A 10 40.15 -8.21 8.31
C ILE A 10 40.96 -9.39 7.76
N ALA A 11 41.51 -10.21 8.64
CA ALA A 11 42.27 -11.39 8.24
C ALA A 11 41.33 -12.46 7.66
N SER A 12 41.72 -13.06 6.53
CA SER A 12 41.02 -14.16 5.86
C SER A 12 41.08 -15.48 6.67
N PRO A 13 40.08 -16.37 6.55
CA PRO A 13 39.97 -17.56 7.37
C PRO A 13 40.82 -18.71 6.81
N SER A 14 42.12 -18.71 7.07
CA SER A 14 42.97 -19.87 6.74
C SER A 14 43.87 -20.36 7.87
N GLU A 15 43.79 -19.77 9.07
CA GLU A 15 44.58 -20.19 10.23
C GLU A 15 43.71 -20.24 11.51
N ALA A 16 42.69 -21.08 11.52
CA ALA A 16 42.02 -21.47 12.76
C ALA A 16 42.52 -22.86 13.18
N ALA A 17 43.38 -22.89 14.21
CA ALA A 17 43.77 -24.15 14.86
C ALA A 17 42.57 -24.69 15.65
N ALA A 18 42.06 -25.86 15.24
CA ALA A 18 41.00 -26.57 15.95
C ALA A 18 41.54 -27.11 17.29
N VAL A 19 40.98 -26.65 18.40
CA VAL A 19 41.15 -27.28 19.72
C VAL A 19 39.98 -28.24 19.91
N GLU A 20 40.25 -29.55 19.85
CA GLU A 20 39.25 -30.58 20.13
C GLU A 20 38.81 -30.50 21.60
N THR A 21 37.55 -30.15 21.82
CA THR A 21 36.84 -30.46 23.07
C THR A 21 35.53 -31.15 22.72
N ASN A 22 35.23 -32.26 23.38
CA ASN A 22 33.99 -33.03 23.19
C ASN A 22 32.79 -32.21 23.72
N GLY A 23 32.13 -31.45 22.84
CA GLY A 23 30.93 -30.65 23.09
C GLY A 23 30.53 -29.82 21.86
N PRO A 24 29.29 -29.30 21.78
CA PRO A 24 28.79 -28.64 20.56
C PRO A 24 29.67 -27.46 20.16
N SER A 25 30.06 -27.44 18.88
CA SER A 25 31.01 -26.52 18.27
C SER A 25 30.66 -25.06 18.54
N ARG A 26 31.52 -24.36 19.30
CA ARG A 26 31.44 -22.90 19.48
C ARG A 26 32.50 -22.24 18.60
N PHE A 27 32.08 -21.39 17.67
CA PHE A 27 32.98 -20.53 16.92
C PHE A 27 33.19 -19.24 17.72
N VAL A 28 34.43 -18.95 18.09
CA VAL A 28 34.81 -17.72 18.80
C VAL A 28 35.58 -16.85 17.81
N TRP A 29 35.06 -15.66 17.54
CA TRP A 29 35.75 -14.64 16.74
C TRP A 29 36.45 -13.67 17.67
N THR A 30 37.75 -13.47 17.46
CA THR A 30 38.52 -12.43 18.17
C THR A 30 38.87 -11.30 17.22
N ILE A 31 38.27 -10.13 17.43
CA ILE A 31 38.63 -8.90 16.74
C ILE A 31 39.66 -8.15 17.62
N ARG A 32 40.81 -7.82 17.04
CA ARG A 32 41.83 -6.98 17.69
C ARG A 32 41.85 -5.61 17.04
N VAL A 33 41.55 -4.59 17.82
CA VAL A 33 41.66 -3.19 17.40
C VAL A 33 42.89 -2.59 18.07
N TRP A 34 43.80 -2.03 17.27
CA TRP A 34 44.98 -1.33 17.76
C TRP A 34 44.72 0.17 17.71
N MET A 35 44.66 0.81 18.86
CA MET A 35 44.78 2.25 18.99
C MET A 35 45.99 2.56 19.85
N ALA A 36 46.79 3.55 19.42
CA ALA A 36 48.10 3.92 19.95
C ALA A 36 48.26 3.65 21.46
N GLY A 37 48.87 2.51 21.79
CA GLY A 37 49.29 2.13 23.14
C GLY A 37 48.33 1.27 23.97
N LEU A 38 47.13 0.91 23.50
CA LEU A 38 46.22 0.01 24.21
C LEU A 38 45.71 -1.12 23.30
N SER A 39 45.81 -2.36 23.78
CA SER A 39 45.21 -3.54 23.16
C SER A 39 43.97 -3.96 23.94
N VAL A 40 42.79 -3.90 23.30
CA VAL A 40 41.53 -4.44 23.85
C VAL A 40 41.12 -5.62 22.97
N ALA A 41 40.86 -6.76 23.60
CA ALA A 41 40.33 -7.94 22.93
C ALA A 41 38.85 -8.10 23.30
N LEU A 42 37.97 -8.03 22.29
CA LEU A 42 36.56 -8.36 22.44
C LEU A 42 36.34 -9.78 21.89
N ALA A 43 35.76 -10.63 22.72
CA ALA A 43 35.32 -11.96 22.34
C ALA A 43 33.79 -11.96 22.26
N LEU A 44 33.26 -12.23 21.06
CA LEU A 44 31.83 -12.40 20.83
C LEU A 44 31.55 -13.90 20.64
N SER A 45 30.65 -14.44 21.45
CA SER A 45 30.18 -15.81 21.31
C SER A 45 28.71 -15.81 20.92
N ALA A 46 28.40 -16.26 19.70
CA ALA A 46 27.03 -16.53 19.28
C ALA A 46 26.71 -18.00 19.57
N GLY A 47 25.71 -18.26 20.42
CA GLY A 47 25.19 -19.60 20.66
C GLY A 47 23.85 -19.78 19.94
N CYS A 48 23.79 -20.68 18.95
CA CYS A 48 22.51 -21.15 18.41
C CYS A 48 21.90 -22.16 19.37
N GLY A 49 20.81 -21.79 20.04
CA GLY A 49 19.95 -22.69 20.80
C GLY A 49 18.53 -22.60 20.29
N VAL A 50 17.97 -23.72 19.83
CA VAL A 50 16.56 -23.84 19.42
C VAL A 50 15.71 -24.00 20.68
N GLY A 51 14.89 -23.00 21.03
CA GLY A 51 13.96 -23.05 22.16
C GLY A 51 13.11 -21.78 22.28
N ARG A 52 11.79 -21.95 22.43
CA ARG A 52 10.71 -20.94 22.40
C ARG A 52 10.68 -19.99 23.63
N ALA A 53 10.42 -18.71 23.35
CA ALA A 53 9.82 -17.62 24.16
C ALA A 53 10.61 -16.98 25.33
N PRO A 54 10.23 -15.76 25.80
CA PRO A 54 9.93 -14.51 25.10
C PRO A 54 10.99 -13.41 25.36
N ALA A 55 11.02 -12.37 24.53
CA ALA A 55 12.03 -11.30 24.56
C ALA A 55 11.74 -10.22 25.61
N SER A 56 12.63 -10.09 26.59
CA SER A 56 12.95 -8.84 27.29
C SER A 56 14.42 -8.52 26.98
N GLY A 57 14.71 -7.29 26.54
CA GLY A 57 15.99 -6.88 25.95
C GLY A 57 17.23 -7.02 26.86
N PRO A 58 18.45 -6.99 26.29
CA PRO A 58 19.66 -7.24 27.05
C PRO A 58 20.14 -5.98 27.80
N ALA A 59 20.30 -6.11 29.11
CA ALA A 59 20.98 -5.14 29.95
C ALA A 59 22.51 -5.29 29.85
N LEU A 60 23.21 -4.18 29.65
CA LEU A 60 24.66 -4.05 29.73
C LEU A 60 25.12 -4.15 31.20
N GLU A 61 25.93 -5.14 31.55
CA GLU A 61 26.64 -5.18 32.83
C GLU A 61 28.10 -4.72 32.67
N ILE A 62 28.44 -3.61 33.34
CA ILE A 62 29.81 -3.13 33.54
C ILE A 62 30.28 -3.62 34.91
N LEU A 63 31.33 -4.46 34.93
CA LEU A 63 31.98 -4.93 36.16
C LEU A 63 32.91 -3.83 36.73
N SER A 64 32.59 -3.32 37.92
CA SER A 64 33.52 -2.53 38.73
C SER A 64 33.44 -2.88 40.23
N GLY A 65 34.57 -3.38 40.77
CA GLY A 65 35.16 -3.05 42.06
C GLY A 65 34.37 -3.14 43.39
N ARG A 66 34.61 -4.23 44.14
CA ARG A 66 35.08 -4.32 45.55
C ARG A 66 34.40 -3.50 46.70
N GLU A 67 33.59 -4.22 47.50
CA GLU A 67 33.32 -4.18 48.99
C GLU A 67 32.81 -2.89 49.70
N PRO A 68 32.11 -2.97 50.87
CA PRO A 68 31.39 -4.08 51.53
C PRO A 68 29.89 -3.79 51.83
N ALA A 69 29.16 -4.84 52.23
CA ALA A 69 27.73 -4.87 52.48
C ALA A 69 27.26 -4.06 53.71
N VAL A 70 26.12 -3.37 53.57
CA VAL A 70 25.24 -2.98 54.66
C VAL A 70 23.89 -3.65 54.41
N ASP A 71 23.52 -4.54 55.32
CA ASP A 71 22.30 -5.33 55.29
C ASP A 71 21.13 -4.45 55.79
N VAL A 72 20.18 -4.11 54.91
CA VAL A 72 18.92 -3.45 55.28
C VAL A 72 17.78 -4.37 54.85
N VAL A 73 17.26 -5.10 55.83
CA VAL A 73 16.03 -5.88 55.71
C VAL A 73 14.85 -4.91 55.84
N LEU A 74 14.04 -4.80 54.78
CA LEU A 74 12.70 -4.22 54.85
C LEU A 74 11.66 -5.35 54.78
N PRO A 75 10.60 -5.33 55.61
CA PRO A 75 9.53 -6.33 55.56
C PRO A 75 8.60 -6.07 54.35
N PRO A 76 7.87 -7.08 53.87
CA PRO A 76 6.86 -6.88 52.83
C PRO A 76 5.63 -6.20 53.42
N ASP A 77 5.16 -5.14 52.77
CA ASP A 77 3.86 -4.52 53.01
C ASP A 77 2.78 -5.32 52.28
N ASP A 78 2.01 -6.12 53.02
CA ASP A 78 0.76 -6.71 52.56
C ASP A 78 -0.35 -5.65 52.57
N VAL A 79 -0.75 -5.17 51.40
CA VAL A 79 -1.96 -4.34 51.24
C VAL A 79 -3.13 -5.25 50.86
N VAL A 80 -3.99 -5.54 51.84
CA VAL A 80 -5.29 -6.18 51.63
C VAL A 80 -6.33 -5.08 51.41
N LEU A 81 -6.90 -5.01 50.20
CA LEU A 81 -8.08 -4.19 49.92
C LEU A 81 -9.35 -4.98 50.30
N PRO A 82 -10.34 -4.36 50.96
CA PRO A 82 -11.63 -4.99 51.21
C PRO A 82 -12.49 -5.03 49.93
N PRO A 83 -13.40 -6.00 49.79
CA PRO A 83 -14.34 -6.02 48.67
C PRO A 83 -15.45 -4.97 48.88
N ASP A 84 -15.71 -4.17 47.85
CA ASP A 84 -16.86 -3.27 47.79
C ASP A 84 -18.10 -4.05 47.32
N ASP A 85 -19.00 -4.37 48.25
CA ASP A 85 -20.35 -4.86 47.96
C ASP A 85 -21.26 -3.67 47.62
N VAL A 86 -21.53 -3.46 46.33
CA VAL A 86 -22.59 -2.54 45.87
C VAL A 86 -23.88 -3.33 45.67
N VAL A 87 -24.80 -3.18 46.64
CA VAL A 87 -26.19 -3.68 46.51
C VAL A 87 -27.05 -2.54 45.94
N LEU A 88 -27.52 -2.71 44.70
CA LEU A 88 -28.53 -1.85 44.10
C LEU A 88 -29.94 -2.26 44.59
N PRO A 89 -30.83 -1.33 44.95
CA PRO A 89 -32.22 -1.66 45.25
C PRO A 89 -33.01 -1.98 43.97
N PRO A 90 -34.05 -2.82 44.03
CA PRO A 90 -34.92 -3.08 42.89
C PRO A 90 -35.87 -1.91 42.65
N ASP A 91 -35.91 -1.41 41.41
CA ASP A 91 -36.88 -0.42 40.95
C ASP A 91 -38.23 -1.10 40.65
N ASP A 92 -39.19 -0.98 41.58
CA ASP A 92 -40.59 -1.30 41.33
C ASP A 92 -41.29 -0.10 40.66
N ALA A 93 -41.29 -0.08 39.32
CA ALA A 93 -42.12 0.83 38.54
C ALA A 93 -43.44 0.13 38.15
N VAL A 94 -44.51 0.40 38.92
CA VAL A 94 -45.88 0.02 38.57
C VAL A 94 -46.47 1.07 37.63
N LEU A 95 -46.70 0.70 36.37
CA LEU A 95 -47.47 1.51 35.42
C LEU A 95 -48.98 1.38 35.69
N PRO A 96 -49.76 2.47 35.67
CA PRO A 96 -51.23 2.39 35.69
C PRO A 96 -51.77 1.96 34.32
N PRO A 97 -52.95 1.31 34.25
CA PRO A 97 -53.58 0.98 32.98
C PRO A 97 -54.27 2.21 32.36
N ASP A 98 -53.99 2.47 31.08
CA ASP A 98 -54.69 3.46 30.27
C ASP A 98 -56.02 2.91 29.75
N ASP A 99 -57.13 3.34 30.36
CA ASP A 99 -58.48 3.21 29.80
C ASP A 99 -58.78 4.43 28.91
N ALA A 100 -58.52 4.31 27.62
CA ALA A 100 -58.97 5.27 26.61
C ALA A 100 -60.19 4.72 25.84
N VAL A 101 -61.39 5.16 26.22
CA VAL A 101 -62.63 4.95 25.47
C VAL A 101 -62.71 6.02 24.37
N LEU A 102 -62.60 5.62 23.11
CA LEU A 102 -62.86 6.48 21.95
C LEU A 102 -64.37 6.52 21.64
N PRO A 103 -64.98 7.71 21.37
CA PRO A 103 -66.32 7.78 20.81
C PRO A 103 -66.31 7.47 19.29
N PRO A 104 -67.42 6.99 18.71
CA PRO A 104 -67.52 6.77 17.27
C PRO A 104 -67.78 8.10 16.55
N ASP A 105 -66.91 8.47 15.61
CA ASP A 105 -67.15 9.57 14.68
C ASP A 105 -67.79 9.03 13.39
N ASP A 106 -69.03 9.46 13.14
CA ASP A 106 -69.77 9.28 11.89
C ASP A 106 -69.14 10.13 10.77
N VAL A 107 -68.53 9.47 9.78
CA VAL A 107 -68.06 10.12 8.55
C VAL A 107 -69.19 10.11 7.51
N VAL A 108 -69.78 11.28 7.27
CA VAL A 108 -70.66 11.54 6.12
C VAL A 108 -69.81 12.13 4.99
N LEU A 109 -69.67 11.38 3.89
CA LEU A 109 -69.04 11.85 2.64
C LEU A 109 -70.05 12.64 1.79
N PRO A 110 -69.70 13.84 1.28
CA PRO A 110 -70.39 14.42 0.12
C PRO A 110 -69.76 13.93 -1.20
N PRO A 111 -70.50 13.94 -2.33
CA PRO A 111 -70.08 13.31 -3.57
C PRO A 111 -69.05 14.14 -4.36
N ASP A 112 -68.20 13.43 -5.08
CA ASP A 112 -67.19 13.94 -6.02
C ASP A 112 -67.80 14.69 -7.21
N ASP A 113 -67.41 15.94 -7.39
CA ASP A 113 -67.52 16.65 -8.68
C ASP A 113 -66.12 16.86 -9.24
N ALA A 114 -65.83 16.14 -10.33
CA ALA A 114 -64.63 16.30 -11.12
C ALA A 114 -64.64 17.65 -11.85
N VAL A 115 -63.69 18.52 -11.53
CA VAL A 115 -63.37 19.72 -12.32
C VAL A 115 -61.96 19.57 -12.87
N THR A 116 -61.88 19.30 -14.18
CA THR A 116 -60.67 19.49 -14.97
C THR A 116 -60.34 20.97 -15.02
N VAL A 117 -59.18 21.37 -14.49
CA VAL A 117 -58.64 22.73 -14.67
C VAL A 117 -57.35 22.61 -15.47
N ASP A 118 -57.40 23.02 -16.73
CA ASP A 118 -56.24 23.44 -17.50
C ASP A 118 -55.67 24.71 -16.84
N VAL A 119 -54.48 24.61 -16.24
CA VAL A 119 -53.77 25.79 -15.71
C VAL A 119 -52.72 26.22 -16.72
N ALA A 120 -53.04 27.35 -17.37
CA ALA A 120 -52.07 28.19 -18.04
C ALA A 120 -51.15 28.86 -17.01
N VAL A 121 -49.86 28.86 -17.33
CA VAL A 121 -48.76 29.54 -16.64
C VAL A 121 -49.03 31.05 -16.57
N ASP A 122 -48.87 31.63 -15.38
CA ASP A 122 -48.50 33.04 -15.17
C ASP A 122 -47.78 33.18 -13.83
N GLY A 123 -46.77 34.04 -13.80
CA GLY A 123 -45.65 34.00 -12.85
C GLY A 123 -45.80 34.78 -11.53
N ASN A 124 -44.98 34.35 -10.57
CA ASN A 124 -44.15 35.10 -9.60
C ASN A 124 -44.13 34.39 -8.21
N PRO A 125 -42.98 34.31 -7.51
CA PRO A 125 -42.65 33.25 -6.56
C PRO A 125 -42.91 33.64 -5.11
N THR A 126 -43.35 32.65 -4.34
CA THR A 126 -43.13 32.58 -2.89
C THR A 126 -43.06 31.12 -2.51
N ASP A 127 -41.96 30.75 -1.86
CA ASP A 127 -41.57 29.41 -1.43
C ASP A 127 -42.71 28.63 -0.77
N VAL A 128 -43.35 27.79 -1.57
CA VAL A 128 -43.94 26.55 -1.07
C VAL A 128 -42.95 25.49 -1.48
N ALA A 129 -42.15 25.01 -0.54
CA ALA A 129 -41.33 23.83 -0.71
C ALA A 129 -42.26 22.66 -1.09
N GLN A 130 -42.37 22.39 -2.40
CA GLN A 130 -42.93 21.15 -2.89
C GLN A 130 -41.91 20.04 -2.56
N PRO A 131 -42.36 18.89 -2.04
CA PRO A 131 -41.47 17.77 -1.78
C PRO A 131 -40.80 17.34 -3.08
N CYS A 132 -39.48 17.21 -3.03
CA CYS A 132 -38.61 16.85 -4.15
C CYS A 132 -38.72 15.38 -4.57
N ASP A 133 -39.89 14.77 -4.40
CA ASP A 133 -40.11 13.38 -4.74
C ASP A 133 -39.98 13.24 -6.28
N PHE A 134 -38.91 12.56 -6.72
CA PHE A 134 -38.53 12.26 -8.12
C PHE A 134 -37.80 13.38 -8.92
N ILE A 135 -36.92 14.13 -8.27
CA ILE A 135 -36.32 15.32 -8.87
C ILE A 135 -35.03 15.08 -9.67
N GLU A 136 -34.99 15.69 -10.85
CA GLU A 136 -33.81 15.84 -11.68
C GLU A 136 -32.86 16.89 -11.07
N CYS A 137 -31.67 16.49 -10.61
CA CYS A 137 -30.63 17.45 -10.20
C CYS A 137 -29.91 17.99 -11.46
N GLY A 138 -29.59 19.29 -11.47
CA GLY A 138 -29.06 19.96 -12.66
C GLY A 138 -27.68 19.43 -13.10
N PRO A 139 -27.32 19.50 -14.39
CA PRO A 139 -26.06 18.98 -14.93
C PRO A 139 -24.79 19.71 -14.44
N ASP A 140 -24.95 20.76 -13.65
CA ASP A 140 -23.89 21.57 -13.07
C ASP A 140 -23.57 21.23 -11.60
N GLY A 141 -24.26 20.25 -11.00
CA GLY A 141 -24.11 19.93 -9.58
C GLY A 141 -24.54 21.08 -8.64
N LEU A 142 -25.10 22.15 -9.21
CA LEU A 142 -25.44 23.39 -8.53
C LEU A 142 -26.84 23.84 -9.00
N GLY A 143 -27.85 23.04 -8.67
CA GLY A 143 -29.24 23.48 -8.48
C GLY A 143 -29.85 24.33 -9.60
N GLY A 144 -30.06 23.74 -10.78
CA GLY A 144 -30.72 24.42 -11.90
C GLY A 144 -32.24 24.57 -11.82
N SER A 145 -32.95 23.83 -10.96
CA SER A 145 -34.39 24.02 -10.73
C SER A 145 -34.94 23.39 -9.46
N CYS A 146 -34.12 22.60 -8.79
CA CYS A 146 -34.45 21.85 -7.58
C CYS A 146 -33.17 21.84 -6.73
N GLY A 147 -33.29 22.06 -5.43
CA GLY A 147 -32.15 22.35 -4.55
C GLY A 147 -31.12 21.23 -4.43
N GLU A 148 -30.18 21.43 -3.49
CA GLU A 148 -29.25 20.38 -3.04
C GLU A 148 -30.04 19.09 -2.74
N CYS A 149 -29.47 17.93 -3.10
CA CYS A 149 -30.05 16.63 -2.76
C CYS A 149 -30.27 16.53 -1.25
N ALA A 150 -31.12 15.58 -0.80
CA ALA A 150 -31.23 15.35 0.64
C ALA A 150 -29.83 15.06 1.23
N PRO A 151 -29.56 15.41 2.50
CA PRO A 151 -28.27 15.11 3.12
C PRO A 151 -27.81 13.67 2.78
N GLY A 152 -26.59 13.60 2.21
CA GLY A 152 -25.89 12.47 1.56
C GLY A 152 -26.61 11.60 0.54
N GLU A 153 -27.52 12.18 -0.20
CA GLU A 153 -27.68 11.79 -1.60
C GLU A 153 -26.72 12.61 -2.46
N VAL A 154 -26.16 11.96 -3.49
CA VAL A 154 -25.30 12.61 -4.50
C VAL A 154 -26.03 12.70 -5.82
N CYS A 155 -25.81 13.79 -6.55
CA CYS A 155 -26.41 14.01 -7.86
C CYS A 155 -25.64 13.23 -8.94
N THR A 156 -26.17 12.08 -9.36
CA THR A 156 -25.56 11.25 -10.42
C THR A 156 -26.52 11.15 -11.59
N ASP A 157 -26.08 11.53 -12.80
CA ASP A 157 -26.91 11.54 -14.01
C ASP A 157 -28.24 12.29 -13.87
N GLY A 158 -28.21 13.34 -13.05
CA GLY A 158 -29.40 14.13 -12.77
C GLY A 158 -30.38 13.44 -11.82
N LEU A 159 -30.02 12.38 -11.09
CA LEU A 159 -30.86 11.84 -10.02
C LEU A 159 -30.12 11.91 -8.68
N CYS A 160 -30.84 12.33 -7.64
CA CYS A 160 -30.34 12.18 -6.27
C CYS A 160 -30.39 10.70 -5.91
N THR A 161 -29.22 10.10 -5.71
CA THR A 161 -29.07 8.72 -5.32
C THR A 161 -28.19 8.64 -4.08
N THR A 162 -28.54 7.78 -3.13
CA THR A 162 -27.59 7.36 -2.10
C THR A 162 -26.38 6.73 -2.80
N PRO A 163 -25.15 7.21 -2.57
CA PRO A 163 -23.97 6.62 -3.19
C PRO A 163 -23.91 5.14 -2.80
N THR A 164 -24.02 4.29 -3.81
CA THR A 164 -23.91 2.83 -3.67
C THR A 164 -22.59 2.44 -4.28
N GLY A 165 -21.51 2.73 -3.54
CA GLY A 165 -20.18 2.24 -3.86
C GLY A 165 -20.06 0.74 -3.62
N PRO A 166 -18.94 0.12 -4.01
CA PRO A 166 -18.58 -1.21 -3.54
C PRO A 166 -18.70 -1.27 -2.01
N ASN A 167 -19.16 -2.41 -1.49
CA ASN A 167 -19.34 -2.56 -0.04
C ASN A 167 -18.03 -2.90 0.69
N ASP A 168 -16.88 -2.94 0.00
CA ASP A 168 -15.59 -3.21 0.63
C ASP A 168 -14.93 -1.92 1.15
N CYS A 169 -13.75 -2.06 1.75
CA CYS A 169 -13.05 -0.91 2.34
C CYS A 169 -12.64 0.13 1.28
N LYS A 170 -12.24 -0.33 0.09
CA LYS A 170 -11.94 0.53 -1.05
C LYS A 170 -13.16 1.35 -1.48
N GLY A 171 -14.33 0.70 -1.55
CA GLY A 171 -15.58 1.36 -1.90
C GLY A 171 -16.02 2.43 -0.91
N ILE A 172 -15.59 2.38 0.35
CA ILE A 172 -15.80 3.48 1.31
C ILE A 172 -15.06 4.74 0.83
N PHE A 173 -13.79 4.60 0.44
CA PHE A 173 -12.98 5.74 -0.05
C PHE A 173 -13.48 6.26 -1.40
N GLU A 174 -13.84 5.38 -2.33
CA GLU A 174 -14.46 5.80 -3.60
C GLU A 174 -15.80 6.53 -3.36
N CYS A 175 -16.56 6.12 -2.34
CA CYS A 175 -17.79 6.79 -1.93
C CYS A 175 -17.52 8.18 -1.33
N PHE A 176 -16.38 8.37 -0.64
CA PHE A 176 -15.99 9.69 -0.11
C PHE A 176 -15.70 10.70 -1.22
N ASP A 177 -15.18 10.27 -2.36
CA ASP A 177 -14.92 11.15 -3.52
C ASP A 177 -16.23 11.68 -4.14
N LEU A 178 -17.36 11.00 -3.90
CA LEU A 178 -18.68 11.47 -4.29
C LEU A 178 -19.27 12.49 -3.30
N CYS A 179 -18.73 12.55 -2.08
CA CYS A 179 -19.19 13.46 -1.04
C CYS A 179 -18.56 14.85 -1.21
N GLY A 180 -19.37 15.89 -1.02
CA GLY A 180 -18.86 17.27 -0.98
C GLY A 180 -17.96 17.51 0.24
N GLU A 181 -17.00 18.44 0.11
CA GLU A 181 -16.10 18.82 1.21
C GLU A 181 -16.90 19.18 2.48
N GLY A 182 -16.66 18.42 3.56
CA GLY A 182 -17.27 18.65 4.87
C GLY A 182 -18.66 18.02 5.07
N ASP A 183 -19.18 17.25 4.12
CA ASP A 183 -20.42 16.49 4.31
C ASP A 183 -20.22 15.25 5.20
N GLN A 184 -20.17 15.49 6.51
CA GLN A 184 -20.03 14.44 7.52
C GLN A 184 -21.14 13.38 7.45
N TRP A 185 -22.33 13.73 6.99
CA TRP A 185 -23.42 12.77 6.87
C TRP A 185 -23.16 11.82 5.70
N CYS A 186 -22.74 12.36 4.54
CA CYS A 186 -22.39 11.55 3.37
C CYS A 186 -21.24 10.58 3.69
N TYR A 187 -20.17 11.05 4.34
CA TYR A 187 -19.07 10.17 4.76
C TYR A 187 -19.55 9.06 5.72
N GLN A 188 -20.40 9.40 6.69
CA GLN A 188 -20.92 8.40 7.62
C GLN A 188 -21.81 7.36 6.91
N GLU A 189 -22.60 7.78 5.93
CA GLU A 189 -23.47 6.91 5.15
C GLU A 189 -22.68 5.95 4.26
N CYS A 190 -21.59 6.42 3.64
CA CYS A 190 -20.63 5.56 2.94
C CYS A 190 -20.09 4.45 3.84
N VAL A 191 -19.68 4.79 5.06
CA VAL A 191 -19.20 3.79 6.04
C VAL A 191 -20.32 2.85 6.48
N ASN A 192 -21.54 3.36 6.69
CA ASN A 192 -22.68 2.54 7.11
C ASN A 192 -23.14 1.53 6.04
N ASN A 193 -22.99 1.88 4.76
CA ASN A 193 -23.41 1.05 3.64
C ASN A 193 -22.37 -0.02 3.25
N ALA A 194 -21.12 0.15 3.67
CA ALA A 194 -20.12 -0.90 3.50
C ALA A 194 -20.48 -2.18 4.26
N ASP A 195 -19.94 -3.30 3.81
CA ASP A 195 -20.03 -4.58 4.49
C ASP A 195 -19.21 -4.57 5.78
N ILE A 196 -19.39 -5.62 6.58
CA ILE A 196 -18.77 -5.72 7.91
C ILE A 196 -17.23 -5.75 7.81
N GLU A 197 -16.68 -6.36 6.76
CA GLU A 197 -15.23 -6.47 6.58
C GLU A 197 -14.63 -5.12 6.18
N GLY A 198 -15.27 -4.42 5.24
CA GLY A 198 -14.92 -3.06 4.85
C GLY A 198 -14.99 -2.07 6.01
N GLN A 199 -16.06 -2.14 6.82
CA GLN A 199 -16.19 -1.31 8.02
C GLN A 199 -15.09 -1.60 9.05
N MET A 200 -14.72 -2.88 9.24
CA MET A 200 -13.67 -3.25 10.19
C MET A 200 -12.31 -2.71 9.75
N LEU A 201 -11.93 -2.91 8.48
CA LEU A 201 -10.68 -2.39 7.92
C LEU A 201 -10.64 -0.86 7.96
N TYR A 202 -11.73 -0.19 7.59
CA TYR A 202 -11.81 1.27 7.68
C TYR A 202 -11.61 1.78 9.12
N ASN A 203 -12.27 1.14 10.10
CA ASN A 203 -12.09 1.51 11.50
C ASN A 203 -10.65 1.24 11.98
N GLU A 204 -9.99 0.20 11.49
CA GLU A 204 -8.58 -0.07 11.79
C GLU A 204 -7.67 1.03 11.22
N VAL A 205 -7.89 1.44 9.97
CA VAL A 205 -7.20 2.57 9.33
C VAL A 205 -7.39 3.84 10.18
N MET A 206 -8.64 4.19 10.51
CA MET A 206 -8.95 5.41 11.25
C MET A 206 -8.38 5.39 12.68
N THR A 207 -8.38 4.22 13.32
CA THR A 207 -7.75 4.04 14.64
C THR A 207 -6.25 4.25 14.54
N CYS A 208 -5.61 3.66 13.52
CA CYS A 208 -4.18 3.84 13.33
C CYS A 208 -3.82 5.32 13.09
N LEU A 209 -4.55 6.01 12.20
CA LEU A 209 -4.32 7.44 11.92
C LEU A 209 -4.53 8.31 13.18
N ALA A 210 -5.51 7.97 14.02
CA ALA A 210 -5.71 8.66 15.29
C ALA A 210 -4.54 8.42 16.26
N ASP A 211 -4.07 7.18 16.39
CA ASP A 211 -2.98 6.81 17.28
C ASP A 211 -1.61 7.36 16.82
N SER A 212 -1.42 7.56 15.52
CA SER A 212 -0.19 8.13 14.96
C SER A 212 -0.09 9.65 15.10
N GLY A 213 -1.18 10.33 15.45
CA GLY A 213 -1.25 11.78 15.51
C GLY A 213 -1.49 12.45 14.16
N TYR A 214 -1.96 11.71 13.15
CA TYR A 214 -2.26 12.24 11.81
C TYR A 214 -3.22 13.44 11.85
N PHE A 215 -4.24 13.39 12.72
CA PHE A 215 -5.21 14.48 12.87
C PHE A 215 -4.67 15.68 13.67
N ASP A 216 -3.50 15.57 14.30
CA ASP A 216 -2.83 16.68 15.00
C ASP A 216 -1.93 17.50 14.05
N CYS A 217 -1.71 17.03 12.81
CA CYS A 217 -0.93 17.74 11.82
C CYS A 217 -1.58 19.09 11.43
N ALA A 218 -0.77 20.12 11.30
CA ALA A 218 -1.23 21.40 10.80
C ALA A 218 -1.65 21.27 9.32
N PRO A 219 -2.67 22.02 8.86
CA PRO A 219 -3.00 22.04 7.44
C PRO A 219 -1.76 22.40 6.60
N TYR A 220 -1.52 21.64 5.53
CA TYR A 220 -0.38 21.77 4.61
C TYR A 220 1.01 21.42 5.21
N ASP A 221 1.07 20.68 6.32
CA ASP A 221 2.31 20.12 6.85
C ASP A 221 2.56 18.71 6.28
N ASP A 222 3.00 18.67 5.02
CA ASP A 222 3.21 17.40 4.28
C ASP A 222 4.20 16.47 4.99
N ALA A 223 5.21 17.02 5.67
CA ALA A 223 6.17 16.22 6.43
C ALA A 223 5.50 15.52 7.62
N CYS A 224 4.62 16.22 8.33
CA CYS A 224 3.84 15.63 9.42
C CYS A 224 2.91 14.53 8.90
N TYR A 225 2.20 14.77 7.79
CA TYR A 225 1.31 13.77 7.21
C TYR A 225 2.06 12.51 6.78
N VAL A 226 3.22 12.64 6.11
CA VAL A 226 4.03 11.48 5.72
C VAL A 226 4.55 10.73 6.95
N GLU A 227 5.11 11.42 7.94
CA GLU A 227 5.67 10.79 9.15
C GLU A 227 4.60 10.05 9.97
N THR A 228 3.40 10.62 10.09
CA THR A 228 2.29 10.04 10.86
C THR A 228 1.51 9.00 10.07
N PHE A 229 1.52 9.04 8.73
CA PHE A 229 0.86 8.04 7.90
C PHE A 229 1.68 6.75 7.76
N GLU A 230 3.02 6.85 7.77
CA GLU A 230 3.93 5.71 7.59
C GLU A 230 3.61 4.48 8.45
N PRO A 231 3.34 4.56 9.78
CA PRO A 231 2.97 3.38 10.57
C PRO A 231 1.63 2.74 10.18
N CYS A 232 0.76 3.48 9.48
CA CYS A 232 -0.58 3.05 9.08
C CYS A 232 -0.67 2.57 7.63
N LYS A 233 0.42 2.73 6.88
CA LYS A 233 0.52 2.43 5.47
C LYS A 233 0.07 1.01 5.12
N THR A 234 0.50 0.00 5.89
CA THR A 234 0.10 -1.41 5.66
C THR A 234 -1.41 -1.60 5.79
N VAL A 235 -2.01 -1.10 6.87
CA VAL A 235 -3.46 -1.22 7.13
C VAL A 235 -4.25 -0.46 6.07
N TYR A 236 -3.77 0.72 5.68
CA TYR A 236 -4.37 1.50 4.61
C TYR A 236 -4.33 0.76 3.28
N TYR A 237 -3.18 0.18 2.90
CA TYR A 237 -3.06 -0.59 1.66
C TYR A 237 -3.89 -1.86 1.69
N GLU A 238 -4.02 -2.56 2.82
CA GLU A 238 -4.94 -3.69 2.93
C GLU A 238 -6.39 -3.31 2.65
N CYS A 239 -6.77 -2.06 2.98
CA CYS A 239 -8.08 -1.51 2.71
C CYS A 239 -8.29 -1.09 1.24
N VAL A 240 -7.31 -0.44 0.60
CA VAL A 240 -7.48 0.15 -0.74
C VAL A 240 -6.93 -0.69 -1.90
N GLN A 241 -6.18 -1.76 -1.61
CA GLN A 241 -5.55 -2.59 -2.64
C GLN A 241 -6.56 -3.21 -3.60
N GLY A 242 -6.13 -3.38 -4.84
CA GLY A 242 -6.74 -4.35 -5.76
C GLY A 242 -5.98 -5.66 -5.76
N ASP A 243 -6.33 -6.56 -6.68
CA ASP A 243 -5.64 -7.84 -6.85
C ASP A 243 -4.55 -7.78 -7.94
N ALA A 244 -4.28 -6.60 -8.52
CA ALA A 244 -3.37 -6.50 -9.64
C ALA A 244 -1.94 -6.81 -9.19
N SER A 245 -1.28 -7.66 -9.96
CA SER A 245 0.16 -7.87 -9.81
C SER A 245 0.92 -6.57 -10.04
N CYS A 246 2.17 -6.49 -9.55
CA CYS A 246 3.01 -5.31 -9.80
C CYS A 246 3.14 -4.99 -11.29
N MET A 247 3.11 -6.01 -12.15
CA MET A 247 3.15 -5.84 -13.60
C MET A 247 1.87 -5.27 -14.19
N GLU A 248 0.70 -5.71 -13.73
CA GLU A 248 -0.57 -5.16 -14.17
C GLU A 248 -0.71 -3.70 -13.72
N MET A 249 -0.36 -3.41 -12.46
CA MET A 249 -0.29 -2.05 -11.93
C MET A 249 0.65 -1.18 -12.78
N TYR A 250 1.87 -1.64 -13.04
CA TYR A 250 2.86 -0.91 -13.83
C TYR A 250 2.43 -0.71 -15.29
N SER A 251 1.90 -1.75 -15.93
CA SER A 251 1.42 -1.70 -17.31
C SER A 251 0.26 -0.72 -17.42
N CYS A 252 -0.61 -0.64 -16.41
CA CYS A 252 -1.67 0.36 -16.33
C CYS A 252 -1.05 1.77 -16.27
N MET A 253 -0.09 2.01 -15.37
CA MET A 253 0.56 3.31 -15.21
C MET A 253 1.29 3.78 -16.48
N TYR A 254 1.89 2.85 -17.24
CA TYR A 254 2.52 3.15 -18.54
C TYR A 254 1.52 3.43 -19.67
N GLY A 255 0.29 2.93 -19.53
CA GLY A 255 -0.81 3.24 -20.44
C GLY A 255 -1.38 4.64 -20.25
N CYS A 256 -1.07 5.31 -19.13
CA CYS A 256 -1.59 6.63 -18.83
C CYS A 256 -1.04 7.72 -19.77
N PRO A 257 -1.85 8.74 -20.11
CA PRO A 257 -1.42 9.84 -20.96
C PRO A 257 -0.27 10.62 -20.31
N SER A 258 0.63 11.17 -21.15
CA SER A 258 1.75 11.97 -20.66
C SER A 258 1.32 13.40 -20.31
N GLY A 259 1.03 13.65 -19.02
CA GLY A 259 0.83 14.98 -18.43
C GLY A 259 -0.60 15.52 -18.51
N GLY A 260 -0.92 16.44 -17.59
CA GLY A 260 -2.26 16.98 -17.38
C GLY A 260 -3.00 16.29 -16.22
N PRO A 261 -4.17 16.80 -15.80
CA PRO A 261 -4.93 16.23 -14.68
C PRO A 261 -5.41 14.80 -14.95
N GLU A 262 -5.77 14.48 -16.19
CA GLU A 262 -6.16 13.13 -16.61
C GLU A 262 -5.05 12.09 -16.42
N ALA A 263 -3.78 12.53 -16.48
CA ALA A 263 -2.64 11.66 -16.25
C ALA A 263 -2.49 11.30 -14.77
N GLU A 264 -2.74 12.26 -13.88
CA GLU A 264 -2.67 12.06 -12.43
C GLU A 264 -3.79 11.15 -11.93
N GLU A 265 -5.02 11.37 -12.41
CA GLU A 265 -6.17 10.51 -12.13
C GLU A 265 -5.92 9.08 -12.61
N CYS A 266 -5.52 8.89 -13.86
CA CYS A 266 -5.18 7.56 -14.40
C CYS A 266 -4.07 6.88 -13.58
N TYR A 267 -3.05 7.63 -13.17
CA TYR A 267 -1.93 7.08 -12.42
C TYR A 267 -2.37 6.59 -11.03
N ASN A 268 -3.20 7.38 -10.35
CA ASN A 268 -3.77 7.02 -9.05
C ASN A 268 -4.68 5.80 -9.18
N ASP A 269 -5.56 5.77 -10.18
CA ASP A 269 -6.42 4.62 -10.45
C ASP A 269 -5.59 3.34 -10.64
N CYS A 270 -4.55 3.41 -11.47
CA CYS A 270 -3.65 2.30 -11.70
C CYS A 270 -2.91 1.89 -10.43
N TYR A 271 -2.39 2.85 -9.66
CA TYR A 271 -1.70 2.59 -8.40
C TYR A 271 -2.60 1.80 -7.43
N PHE A 272 -3.85 2.23 -7.24
CA PHE A 272 -4.82 1.56 -6.36
C PHE A 272 -5.40 0.24 -6.92
N THR A 273 -5.02 -0.17 -8.13
CA THR A 273 -5.32 -1.54 -8.59
C THR A 273 -4.32 -2.56 -8.06
N GLY A 274 -3.13 -2.12 -7.63
CA GLY A 274 -2.06 -2.99 -7.14
C GLY A 274 -2.44 -3.74 -5.87
N SER A 275 -1.95 -4.97 -5.76
CA SER A 275 -1.92 -5.72 -4.52
C SER A 275 -0.99 -5.07 -3.49
N LEU A 276 -1.14 -5.41 -2.21
CA LEU A 276 -0.24 -4.94 -1.14
C LEU A 276 1.23 -5.21 -1.48
N GLU A 277 1.54 -6.38 -2.05
CA GLU A 277 2.90 -6.71 -2.48
C GLU A 277 3.37 -5.78 -3.60
N ALA A 278 2.53 -5.49 -4.59
CA ALA A 278 2.83 -4.54 -5.65
C ALA A 278 3.08 -3.12 -5.12
N LEU A 279 2.21 -2.64 -4.22
CA LEU A 279 2.29 -1.32 -3.61
C LEU A 279 3.56 -1.14 -2.77
N LEU A 280 3.91 -2.14 -1.97
CA LEU A 280 5.14 -2.13 -1.17
C LEU A 280 6.39 -2.13 -2.05
N GLN A 281 6.42 -2.98 -3.09
CA GLN A 281 7.55 -3.01 -4.04
C GLN A 281 7.70 -1.68 -4.80
N TRP A 282 6.57 -1.08 -5.17
CA TRP A 282 6.56 0.25 -5.79
C TRP A 282 7.12 1.33 -4.87
N ASP A 283 6.75 1.30 -3.60
CA ASP A 283 7.23 2.27 -2.61
C ASP A 283 8.73 2.13 -2.32
N GLU A 284 9.23 0.90 -2.21
CA GLU A 284 10.67 0.64 -2.10
C GLU A 284 11.43 1.17 -3.32
N TRP A 285 10.85 0.99 -4.51
CA TRP A 285 11.42 1.50 -5.75
C TRP A 285 11.43 3.03 -5.80
N GLN A 286 10.31 3.69 -5.45
CA GLN A 286 10.21 5.14 -5.35
C GLN A 286 11.20 5.73 -4.34
N THR A 287 11.27 5.13 -3.16
CA THR A 287 12.22 5.54 -2.10
C THR A 287 13.65 5.44 -2.61
N CYS A 288 13.99 4.35 -3.30
CA CYS A 288 15.31 4.22 -3.91
C CYS A 288 15.58 5.31 -4.95
N LEU A 289 14.61 5.61 -5.84
CA LEU A 289 14.77 6.67 -6.84
C LEU A 289 15.01 8.03 -6.17
N ILE A 290 14.27 8.35 -5.12
CA ILE A 290 14.46 9.59 -4.34
C ILE A 290 15.87 9.62 -3.74
N ASP A 291 16.28 8.57 -3.04
CA ASP A 291 17.59 8.47 -2.38
C ASP A 291 18.76 8.50 -3.38
N SER A 292 18.54 8.01 -4.60
CA SER A 292 19.54 8.02 -5.66
C SER A 292 19.72 9.41 -6.31
N GLY A 293 18.86 10.37 -5.98
CA GLY A 293 18.84 11.70 -6.61
C GLY A 293 18.26 11.67 -8.02
N TYR A 294 17.46 10.65 -8.38
CA TYR A 294 16.86 10.52 -9.72
C TYR A 294 16.09 11.79 -10.13
N TYR A 295 15.32 12.36 -9.21
CA TYR A 295 14.55 13.58 -9.44
C TYR A 295 15.40 14.86 -9.53
N GLU A 296 16.66 14.80 -9.10
CA GLU A 296 17.61 15.89 -9.29
C GLU A 296 18.30 15.83 -10.67
N CYS A 297 18.22 14.69 -11.36
CA CYS A 297 18.74 14.56 -12.71
C CYS A 297 17.96 15.46 -13.67
N SER A 298 18.68 16.23 -14.49
CA SER A 298 18.02 16.91 -15.60
C SER A 298 17.48 15.86 -16.57
N GLN A 299 16.31 16.11 -17.16
CA GLN A 299 15.69 15.25 -18.19
C GLN A 299 16.58 14.96 -19.42
N TRP A 300 17.76 15.57 -19.51
CA TRP A 300 18.74 15.40 -20.61
C TRP A 300 20.06 14.76 -20.17
N ASP A 301 20.20 14.36 -18.91
CA ASP A 301 21.43 13.72 -18.39
C ASP A 301 21.24 12.20 -18.29
N GLU A 302 21.43 11.50 -19.41
CA GLU A 302 21.32 10.04 -19.49
C GLU A 302 22.27 9.31 -18.52
N GLU A 303 23.45 9.90 -18.23
CA GLU A 303 24.40 9.30 -17.30
C GLU A 303 23.89 9.39 -15.86
N CYS A 304 23.34 10.54 -15.46
CA CYS A 304 22.69 10.72 -14.16
C CYS A 304 21.48 9.79 -14.02
N LEU A 305 20.59 9.75 -15.03
CA LEU A 305 19.41 8.90 -15.02
C LEU A 305 19.79 7.41 -14.92
N THR A 306 20.81 6.97 -15.65
CA THR A 306 21.27 5.57 -15.59
C THR A 306 21.91 5.24 -14.23
N GLN A 307 22.75 6.12 -13.70
CA GLN A 307 23.41 5.92 -12.40
C GLN A 307 22.41 5.91 -11.24
N ALA A 308 21.35 6.70 -11.33
CA ALA A 308 20.27 6.73 -10.34
C ALA A 308 19.33 5.52 -10.47
N TRP A 309 19.01 5.12 -11.70
CA TRP A 309 18.08 4.02 -11.97
C TRP A 309 18.65 2.63 -11.69
N GLU A 310 19.88 2.36 -12.15
CA GLU A 310 20.48 1.02 -12.10
C GLU A 310 20.49 0.36 -10.70
N PRO A 311 20.82 1.06 -9.60
CA PRO A 311 20.73 0.48 -8.25
C PRO A 311 19.28 0.22 -7.80
N CYS A 312 18.32 1.02 -8.28
CA CYS A 312 16.90 0.93 -7.94
C CYS A 312 16.13 -0.06 -8.81
N ALA A 313 16.72 -0.50 -9.92
CA ALA A 313 16.11 -1.50 -10.77
C ALA A 313 15.99 -2.88 -10.09
N LEU A 314 16.64 -3.15 -8.95
CA LEU A 314 16.64 -4.46 -8.29
C LEU A 314 15.31 -4.80 -7.59
N PRO A 315 14.72 -3.95 -6.73
CA PRO A 315 13.36 -4.15 -6.23
C PRO A 315 12.34 -4.26 -7.38
N PHE A 316 12.50 -3.40 -8.39
CA PHE A 316 11.64 -3.42 -9.59
C PHE A 316 11.81 -4.69 -10.43
N LYS A 317 12.97 -5.35 -10.37
CA LYS A 317 13.23 -6.62 -11.05
C LYS A 317 12.41 -7.76 -10.44
N GLU A 318 12.08 -7.69 -9.15
CA GLU A 318 11.24 -8.70 -8.47
C GLU A 318 9.76 -8.61 -8.88
N CYS A 319 9.26 -7.40 -9.16
CA CYS A 319 7.93 -7.15 -9.75
C CYS A 319 7.73 -7.81 -11.14
N VAL A 320 8.81 -8.10 -11.86
CA VAL A 320 8.83 -8.40 -13.30
C VAL A 320 8.96 -9.91 -13.58
N HIS A 321 8.76 -10.78 -12.59
CA HIS A 321 8.97 -12.20 -12.81
C HIS A 321 7.72 -12.95 -13.25
N GLY A 322 7.68 -13.32 -14.53
CA GLY A 322 7.12 -14.63 -14.85
C GLY A 322 8.17 -15.74 -14.68
N GLU A 323 7.72 -16.98 -14.64
CA GLU A 323 8.59 -18.15 -14.42
C GLU A 323 9.36 -18.59 -15.68
N LEU A 324 9.22 -17.88 -16.81
CA LEU A 324 9.83 -18.32 -18.06
C LEU A 324 11.35 -18.16 -18.00
N SER A 325 12.05 -19.27 -18.24
CA SER A 325 13.45 -19.24 -18.65
C SER A 325 13.62 -18.51 -19.98
N CYS A 326 14.85 -18.19 -20.38
CA CYS A 326 15.07 -17.52 -21.68
C CYS A 326 14.58 -18.41 -22.85
N ALA A 327 14.70 -19.73 -22.73
CA ALA A 327 14.06 -20.67 -23.64
C ALA A 327 12.53 -20.55 -23.65
N GLY A 328 11.91 -20.34 -22.48
CA GLY A 328 10.47 -20.12 -22.35
C GLY A 328 10.02 -18.81 -23.01
N ILE A 329 10.78 -17.72 -22.86
CA ILE A 329 10.53 -16.45 -23.58
C ILE A 329 10.54 -16.71 -25.10
N MET A 330 11.57 -17.42 -25.58
CA MET A 330 11.75 -17.75 -26.99
C MET A 330 10.64 -18.65 -27.55
N GLU A 331 10.16 -19.62 -26.77
CA GLU A 331 9.02 -20.48 -27.12
C GLU A 331 7.72 -19.65 -27.17
N CYS A 332 7.49 -18.80 -26.18
CA CYS A 332 6.35 -17.90 -26.11
C CYS A 332 6.27 -16.97 -27.34
N PHE A 333 7.41 -16.45 -27.83
CA PHE A 333 7.43 -15.66 -29.07
C PHE A 333 7.08 -16.43 -30.33
N GLN A 334 7.30 -17.74 -30.37
CA GLN A 334 6.90 -18.55 -31.53
C GLN A 334 5.38 -18.69 -31.61
N ASP A 335 4.70 -18.62 -30.47
CA ASP A 335 3.25 -18.66 -30.38
C ASP A 335 2.59 -17.29 -30.65
N CYS A 336 3.37 -16.20 -30.57
CA CYS A 336 2.87 -14.87 -30.86
C CYS A 336 2.51 -14.66 -32.35
N PRO A 337 1.31 -14.16 -32.67
CA PRO A 337 0.95 -13.77 -34.03
C PRO A 337 1.91 -12.71 -34.60
N PRO A 338 2.18 -12.75 -35.92
CA PRO A 338 3.03 -11.74 -36.54
C PRO A 338 2.42 -10.34 -36.37
N MET A 339 3.26 -9.37 -36.00
CA MET A 339 2.91 -7.95 -35.78
C MET A 339 2.08 -7.62 -34.52
N MET A 340 1.98 -8.51 -33.52
CA MET A 340 1.45 -8.15 -32.20
C MET A 340 2.58 -7.85 -31.21
N GLU A 341 2.97 -6.57 -31.11
CA GLU A 341 4.00 -6.09 -30.18
C GLU A 341 3.64 -6.37 -28.71
N GLU A 342 2.36 -6.26 -28.35
CA GLU A 342 1.86 -6.56 -27.01
C GLU A 342 2.13 -8.01 -26.58
N CYS A 343 1.94 -8.98 -27.49
CA CYS A 343 2.23 -10.39 -27.20
C CYS A 343 3.73 -10.61 -26.91
N TRP A 344 4.59 -9.89 -27.64
CA TRP A 344 6.03 -9.95 -27.41
C TRP A 344 6.43 -9.29 -26.10
N LEU A 345 5.87 -8.14 -25.76
CA LEU A 345 6.14 -7.55 -24.45
C LEU A 345 5.68 -8.49 -23.33
N GLN A 346 4.51 -9.10 -23.46
CA GLN A 346 3.99 -10.04 -22.46
C GLN A 346 4.90 -11.27 -22.28
N CYS A 347 5.36 -11.89 -23.38
CA CYS A 347 6.26 -13.04 -23.32
C CYS A 347 7.66 -12.67 -22.77
N TYR A 348 8.18 -11.48 -23.09
CA TYR A 348 9.43 -10.97 -22.52
C TYR A 348 9.31 -10.76 -21.01
N TYR A 349 8.26 -10.05 -20.58
CA TYR A 349 8.02 -9.77 -19.18
C TYR A 349 7.58 -11.00 -18.38
N SER A 350 7.06 -12.03 -19.04
CA SER A 350 6.84 -13.34 -18.41
C SER A 350 8.14 -14.11 -18.13
N GLY A 351 9.30 -13.56 -18.51
CA GLY A 351 10.61 -14.11 -18.19
C GLY A 351 11.10 -13.82 -16.78
N THR A 352 11.97 -14.68 -16.25
CA THR A 352 12.81 -14.29 -15.12
C THR A 352 13.79 -13.17 -15.56
N VAL A 353 14.35 -12.41 -14.63
CA VAL A 353 15.29 -11.32 -14.99
C VAL A 353 16.56 -11.84 -15.66
N ASP A 354 17.08 -12.97 -15.18
CA ASP A 354 18.20 -13.65 -15.84
C ASP A 354 17.81 -14.06 -17.28
N ALA A 355 16.56 -14.52 -17.47
CA ALA A 355 16.06 -14.89 -18.77
C ALA A 355 15.92 -13.69 -19.72
N GLN A 356 15.39 -12.57 -19.24
CA GLN A 356 15.29 -11.31 -19.98
C GLN A 356 16.68 -10.80 -20.38
N TYR A 357 17.65 -10.84 -19.46
CA TYR A 357 19.02 -10.41 -19.75
C TYR A 357 19.70 -11.28 -20.81
N LEU A 358 19.54 -12.60 -20.71
CA LEU A 358 20.03 -13.55 -21.72
C LEU A 358 19.34 -13.31 -23.07
N TYR A 359 18.03 -13.01 -23.06
CA TYR A 359 17.29 -12.70 -24.27
C TYR A 359 17.75 -11.38 -24.89
N ASP A 360 17.99 -10.32 -24.11
CA ASP A 360 18.47 -9.03 -24.61
C ASP A 360 19.86 -9.17 -25.24
N ALA A 361 20.76 -9.91 -24.60
CA ALA A 361 22.08 -10.22 -25.16
C ALA A 361 21.98 -10.97 -26.50
N LEU A 362 21.04 -11.92 -26.59
CA LEU A 362 20.74 -12.64 -27.83
C LEU A 362 20.14 -11.71 -28.89
N PHE A 363 19.20 -10.85 -28.51
CA PHE A 363 18.49 -9.91 -29.38
C PHE A 363 19.45 -8.88 -29.97
N VAL A 364 20.32 -8.28 -29.15
CA VAL A 364 21.38 -7.36 -29.58
C VAL A 364 22.32 -8.04 -30.59
N CYS A 365 22.71 -9.30 -30.33
CA CYS A 365 23.54 -10.06 -31.27
C CYS A 365 22.83 -10.23 -32.62
N VAL A 366 21.57 -10.67 -32.62
CA VAL A 366 20.78 -10.87 -33.84
C VAL A 366 20.59 -9.57 -34.60
N GLN A 367 20.27 -8.47 -33.91
CA GLN A 367 20.11 -7.16 -34.54
C GLN A 367 21.41 -6.66 -35.16
N GLY A 368 22.55 -6.94 -34.54
CA GLY A 368 23.88 -6.61 -35.10
C GLY A 368 24.15 -7.27 -36.45
N ILE A 369 23.54 -8.43 -36.72
CA ILE A 369 23.77 -9.24 -37.93
C ILE A 369 22.68 -8.99 -38.97
N CYS A 370 21.43 -8.97 -38.51
CA CYS A 370 20.25 -8.96 -39.38
C CYS A 370 19.57 -7.58 -39.48
N GLY A 371 20.04 -6.58 -38.73
CA GLY A 371 19.43 -5.25 -38.60
C GLY A 371 18.31 -5.22 -37.56
N ALA A 372 17.77 -4.01 -37.31
CA ALA A 372 16.79 -3.76 -36.24
C ALA A 372 15.50 -4.61 -36.35
N ASN A 373 15.08 -4.96 -37.57
CA ASN A 373 13.90 -5.78 -37.87
C ASN A 373 14.31 -7.05 -38.62
N PRO A 374 14.91 -8.02 -37.91
CA PRO A 374 15.43 -9.23 -38.53
C PRO A 374 14.29 -10.06 -39.13
N LYS A 375 14.40 -10.45 -40.40
CA LYS A 375 13.47 -11.43 -40.98
C LYS A 375 13.62 -12.77 -40.25
N PRO A 376 12.54 -13.57 -40.07
CA PRO A 376 12.60 -14.83 -39.33
C PRO A 376 13.74 -15.75 -39.78
N MET A 377 13.94 -15.88 -41.11
CA MET A 377 15.02 -16.69 -41.68
C MET A 377 16.42 -16.22 -41.26
N CYS A 378 16.66 -14.90 -41.23
CA CYS A 378 17.95 -14.34 -40.80
C CYS A 378 18.16 -14.53 -39.30
N ARG A 379 17.10 -14.31 -38.50
CA ARG A 379 17.14 -14.54 -37.06
C ARG A 379 17.53 -15.99 -36.75
N ASP A 380 16.86 -16.95 -37.38
CA ASP A 380 17.09 -18.37 -37.13
C ASP A 380 18.51 -18.80 -37.57
N ASP A 381 19.03 -18.24 -38.67
CA ASP A 381 20.40 -18.49 -39.13
C ASP A 381 21.42 -17.85 -38.19
N ALA A 382 21.22 -16.59 -37.78
CA ALA A 382 22.08 -15.89 -36.83
C ALA A 382 22.12 -16.62 -35.47
N MET A 383 20.99 -17.09 -34.96
CA MET A 383 20.93 -17.85 -33.70
C MET A 383 21.66 -19.20 -33.78
N LYS A 384 21.76 -19.82 -34.96
CA LYS A 384 22.46 -21.10 -35.16
C LYS A 384 23.96 -20.94 -35.38
N GLU A 385 24.39 -19.81 -35.94
CA GLU A 385 25.78 -19.58 -36.32
C GLU A 385 26.42 -18.51 -35.44
N ASP A 386 26.24 -17.25 -35.80
CA ASP A 386 26.99 -16.13 -35.23
C ASP A 386 26.61 -15.79 -33.78
N CYS A 387 25.36 -16.03 -33.39
CA CYS A 387 24.83 -15.83 -32.03
C CYS A 387 24.60 -17.16 -31.28
N ALA A 388 25.21 -18.25 -31.75
CA ALA A 388 25.02 -19.58 -31.17
C ALA A 388 25.41 -19.68 -29.69
N TRP A 389 26.38 -18.86 -29.26
CA TRP A 389 26.79 -18.83 -27.86
C TRP A 389 25.70 -18.24 -26.97
N GLN A 390 25.14 -17.09 -27.34
CA GLN A 390 24.02 -16.43 -26.62
C GLN A 390 22.77 -17.30 -26.67
N ALA A 391 22.46 -17.91 -27.81
CA ALA A 391 21.32 -18.80 -27.95
C ALA A 391 21.45 -20.01 -27.01
N LYS A 392 22.65 -20.58 -26.90
CA LYS A 392 22.93 -21.69 -26.00
C LYS A 392 22.91 -21.28 -24.52
N ALA A 393 23.40 -20.08 -24.20
CA ALA A 393 23.32 -19.51 -22.84
C ALA A 393 21.85 -19.32 -22.42
N CYS A 394 21.04 -18.77 -23.34
CA CYS A 394 19.59 -18.63 -23.21
C CYS A 394 18.88 -19.99 -22.99
N GLU A 395 19.21 -21.02 -23.79
CA GLU A 395 18.66 -22.38 -23.61
C GLU A 395 19.05 -23.01 -22.26
N GLN A 396 20.24 -22.69 -21.74
CA GLN A 396 20.78 -23.28 -20.52
C GLN A 396 20.45 -22.49 -19.25
N GLY A 397 19.97 -21.25 -19.39
CA GLY A 397 19.79 -20.31 -18.28
C GLY A 397 21.10 -20.03 -17.54
N LYS A 398 22.23 -19.89 -18.24
CA LYS A 398 23.58 -19.81 -17.64
C LYS A 398 24.49 -18.79 -18.30
#